data_AF-A0A3R7I5G1-F1
#
_entry.id   AF-A0A3R7I5G1-F1
#
_cell.length_a   1.000
_cell.length_b   1.000
_cell.length_c   1.000
_cell.angle_alpha   90.00
_cell.angle_beta   90.00
_cell.angle_gamma   90.00
#
_symmetry.space_group_name_H-M   'P 1'
#
loop_
_entity.id
_entity.type
_entity.pdbx_description
1 polymer ?
#
loop_
_entity_poly.entity_id
_entity_poly.type
_entity_poly.pdbx_seq_one_letter_code
_entity_poly.pdbx_strand_id
1 'polypeptide(L)' 'MTETDIVVLREGTEGLSMESYADALRERLPDRTVTLARTPKQERELVA' A
#
# COMPACT_ATOMS: atom_id res chain seq x y z
N MET A 1 6.79 -2.47 -15.71
CA MET A 1 5.86 -2.53 -14.57
C MET A 1 6.72 -2.32 -13.35
N THR A 2 6.58 -1.22 -12.63
CA THR A 2 7.29 -1.04 -11.35
C THR A 2 6.79 -2.13 -10.42
N GLU A 3 7.63 -3.12 -10.17
CA GLU A 3 7.36 -4.26 -9.31
C GLU A 3 7.05 -3.71 -7.92
N THR A 4 5.78 -3.73 -7.55
CA THR A 4 5.37 -3.30 -6.20
C THR A 4 5.78 -4.39 -5.24
N ASP A 5 6.66 -4.07 -4.29
CA ASP A 5 7.08 -5.01 -3.25
C ASP A 5 6.00 -5.20 -2.18
N ILE A 6 5.30 -4.10 -1.86
CA ILE A 6 4.36 -4.05 -0.72
C ILE A 6 3.11 -3.30 -1.15
N VAL A 7 1.97 -3.96 -1.00
CA VAL A 7 0.65 -3.37 -1.23
C VAL A 7 0.00 -3.04 0.12
N VAL A 8 -0.40 -1.79 0.28
CA VAL A 8 -1.26 -1.36 1.39
C VAL A 8 -2.69 -1.33 0.87
N LEU A 9 -3.60 -2.09 1.50
CA LEU A 9 -5.00 -2.14 1.11
C LEU A 9 -5.73 -0.85 1.52
N ARG A 10 -6.86 -0.55 0.87
CA ARG A 10 -7.59 0.71 1.11
C ARG A 10 -8.26 0.73 2.48
N GLU A 11 -8.65 -0.44 3.00
CA GLU A 11 -9.34 -0.61 4.28
C GLU A 11 -8.36 -1.12 5.34
N GLY A 12 -8.39 -0.49 6.50
CA GLY A 12 -7.62 -0.86 7.69
C GLY A 12 -8.54 -1.07 8.89
N THR A 13 -8.00 -1.66 9.94
CA THR A 13 -8.71 -1.83 11.22
C THR A 13 -8.65 -0.54 12.05
N GLU A 14 -9.64 -0.35 12.93
CA GLU A 14 -9.64 0.69 13.98
C GLU A 14 -9.59 2.15 13.49
N GLY A 15 -10.04 2.43 12.26
CA GLY A 15 -10.15 3.79 11.74
C GLY A 15 -8.80 4.48 11.49
N LEU A 16 -7.71 3.73 11.46
CA LEU A 16 -6.40 4.23 11.08
C LEU A 16 -6.40 4.66 9.61
N SER A 17 -5.76 5.79 9.31
CA SER A 17 -5.55 6.22 7.93
C SER A 17 -4.52 5.31 7.27
N MET A 18 -4.97 4.46 6.33
CA MET A 18 -4.08 3.60 5.55
C MET A 18 -3.10 4.39 4.67
N GLU A 19 -3.41 5.66 4.39
CA GLU A 19 -2.49 6.60 3.76
C GLU A 19 -1.31 6.92 4.66
N SER A 20 -1.57 7.32 5.90
CA SER A 20 -0.52 7.57 6.90
C SER A 20 0.30 6.32 7.18
N TYR A 21 -0.34 5.14 7.15
CA TYR A 21 0.37 3.87 7.29
C TYR A 21 1.29 3.58 6.10
N ALA A 22 0.83 3.83 4.86
CA ALA A 22 1.65 3.67 3.66
C ALA A 22 2.86 4.61 3.66
N ASP A 23 2.69 5.86 4.10
CA ASP A 23 3.82 6.80 4.22
C ASP A 23 4.82 6.34 5.29
N ALA A 24 4.34 5.90 6.45
CA ALA A 24 5.22 5.37 7.50
C ALA A 24 6.02 4.14 7.04
N LEU A 25 5.48 3.33 6.13
CA LEU A 25 6.18 2.20 5.51
C LEU A 25 7.25 2.69 4.52
N ARG A 26 6.96 3.69 3.68
CA ARG A 26 7.95 4.27 2.75
C ARG A 26 9.13 4.88 3.47
N GLU A 27 8.89 5.58 4.57
CA GLU A 27 9.96 6.16 5.38
C GLU A 27 10.88 5.09 5.99
N ARG A 28 10.31 3.94 6.41
CA ARG A 28 11.07 2.85 7.02
C ARG A 28 11.73 1.90 6.04
N LEU A 29 11.19 1.80 4.82
CA LEU A 29 11.61 0.85 3.80
C LEU A 29 11.96 1.62 2.50
N PRO A 30 12.99 2.47 2.52
CA PRO A 30 13.33 3.31 1.37
C PRO A 30 13.74 2.50 0.12
N ASP A 31 14.21 1.27 0.32
CA ASP A 31 14.61 0.36 -0.76
C ASP A 31 13.43 -0.46 -1.35
N ARG A 32 12.20 -0.24 -0.88
CA ARG A 32 11.00 -0.99 -1.31
C ARG A 32 9.95 -0.09 -1.92
N THR A 33 9.30 -0.60 -2.97
CA THR A 33 8.17 0.08 -3.61
C THR A 33 6.88 -0.22 -2.84
N VAL A 34 6.40 0.75 -2.07
CA VAL A 34 5.15 0.67 -1.30
C VAL A 34 4.01 1.38 -2.03
N THR A 35 2.98 0.63 -2.44
CA THR A 35 1.82 1.15 -3.17
C THR A 35 0.55 1.04 -2.33
N LEU A 36 -0.17 2.16 -2.16
CA LEU A 36 -1.50 2.16 -1.54
C LEU A 36 -2.57 1.94 -2.61
N ALA A 37 -3.33 0.85 -2.50
CA ALA A 37 -4.52 0.64 -3.31
C ALA A 37 -5.63 1.60 -2.89
N ARG A 38 -6.30 2.21 -3.86
CA ARG A 38 -7.43 3.14 -3.62
C ARG A 38 -8.78 2.54 -4.00
N THR A 39 -8.79 1.40 -4.71
CA THR A 39 -9.99 0.74 -5.20
C THR A 39 -9.88 -0.79 -5.10
N PRO A 40 -11.00 -1.52 -5.00
CA PRO A 40 -10.98 -2.98 -5.02
C PRO A 40 -10.33 -3.58 -6.28
N LYS A 41 -10.41 -2.87 -7.41
CA LYS A 41 -9.76 -3.28 -8.66
C LYS A 41 -8.24 -3.23 -8.51
N GLN A 42 -7.70 -2.12 -7.99
CA GLN A 42 -6.28 -1.96 -7.74
C GLN A 42 -5.72 -2.97 -6.74
N GLU A 43 -6.48 -3.29 -5.68
CA GLU A 43 -6.08 -4.33 -4.71
C GLU A 43 -5.78 -5.65 -5.41
N ARG A 44 -6.64 -6.05 -6.36
CA ARG A 44 -6.48 -7.29 -7.13
C ARG A 44 -5.35 -7.19 -8.17
N GLU A 45 -5.23 -6.05 -8.85
CA GLU A 45 -4.21 -5.84 -9.89
C GLU A 45 -2.79 -5.79 -9.31
N LEU A 46 -2.62 -5.31 -8.08
CA LEU A 46 -1.30 -5.17 -7.45
C LEU A 46 -0.77 -6.45 -6.79
N VAL A 47 -1.61 -7.48 -6.61
CA VAL A 47 -1.25 -8.75 -5.97
C VAL A 47 -1.34 -9.97 -6.90
N ALA A 48 -1.66 -9.74 -8.19
CA ALA A 48 -1.76 -10.77 -9.21
C ALA A 48 -0.40 -11.13 -9.81
#